data_AF-A0A820K1N4-F1
#
_entry.id   AF-A0A820K1N4-F1
#
_cell.length_a   1.000
_cell.length_b   1.000
_cell.length_c   1.000
_cell.angle_alpha   90.00
_cell.angle_beta   90.00
_cell.angle_gamma   90.00
#
_symmetry.space_group_name_H-M   'P 1'
#
loop_
_entity.id
_entity.type
_entity.pdbx_description
1 polymer ?
#
loop_
_entity_poly.entity_id
_entity_poly.type
_entity_poly.pdbx_seq_one_letter_code
_entity_poly.pdbx_strand_id
1 'polypeptide(L)'
;MNISLIKRFIEVQTLLLAPICPHICDYVYQLLYPNKSIMEAKWPISGKIDQSLIDSCNYLLNTVRYFRNRSKILTTQQNKKYDEAIIYVARDYPQWQIFIINQLKIIFKENLSFPDNKILSSYFKDRQEIDIKYTKKVMPFVTYCQQLVKEANNNINISDQHLTF
;
A
#
# COMPACT_ATOMS: atom_id res chain seq x y z
N MET A 1 -10.41 2.83 -22.36
CA MET A 1 -10.73 1.46 -21.91
C MET A 1 -10.05 0.48 -22.86
N ASN A 2 -9.15 -0.40 -22.40
CA ASN A 2 -8.37 -1.28 -23.26
C ASN A 2 -9.07 -2.65 -23.42
N ILE A 3 -9.64 -2.90 -24.59
CA ILE A 3 -10.43 -4.10 -24.90
C ILE A 3 -9.56 -5.37 -24.82
N SER A 4 -8.31 -5.30 -25.28
CA SER A 4 -7.40 -6.45 -25.27
C SER A 4 -7.07 -6.90 -23.84
N LEU A 5 -6.94 -5.95 -22.91
CA LEU A 5 -6.71 -6.26 -21.50
C LEU A 5 -7.93 -6.90 -20.85
N ILE A 6 -9.14 -6.41 -21.16
CA ILE A 6 -10.40 -6.97 -20.66
C ILE A 6 -10.57 -8.40 -21.15
N LYS A 7 -10.35 -8.66 -22.45
CA LYS A 7 -10.43 -10.02 -23.00
C LYS A 7 -9.45 -10.97 -22.32
N ARG A 8 -8.19 -10.53 -22.13
CA ARG A 8 -7.18 -11.31 -21.42
C ARG A 8 -7.56 -11.58 -19.96
N PHE A 9 -8.13 -10.60 -19.26
CA PHE A 9 -8.61 -10.78 -17.89
C PHE A 9 -9.72 -11.83 -17.82
N ILE A 10 -10.72 -11.75 -18.70
CA ILE A 10 -11.82 -12.73 -18.74
C ILE A 10 -11.24 -14.13 -19.01
N GLU A 11 -10.38 -14.29 -20.01
CA GLU A 11 -9.75 -15.58 -20.32
C GLU A 11 -8.99 -16.16 -19.13
N VAL A 12 -8.07 -15.40 -18.53
CA VAL A 12 -7.28 -15.86 -17.38
C VAL A 12 -8.18 -16.21 -16.18
N GLN A 13 -9.16 -15.36 -15.87
CA GLN A 13 -10.08 -15.62 -14.76
C GLN A 13 -10.91 -16.89 -14.98
N THR A 14 -11.34 -17.13 -16.22
CA THR A 14 -12.11 -18.32 -16.62
C THR A 14 -11.25 -19.59 -16.44
N LEU A 15 -9.96 -19.54 -16.82
CA LEU A 15 -9.03 -20.65 -16.62
C LEU A 15 -8.72 -20.92 -15.14
N LEU A 16 -8.53 -19.87 -14.34
CA LEU A 16 -8.28 -20.01 -12.90
C LEU A 16 -9.48 -20.58 -12.14
N LEU A 17 -10.70 -20.28 -12.60
CA LEU A 17 -11.95 -20.71 -11.98
C LEU A 17 -12.44 -22.09 -12.51
N ALA A 18 -11.90 -22.56 -13.63
CA ALA A 18 -12.22 -23.85 -14.24
C ALA A 18 -12.26 -25.06 -13.27
N PRO A 19 -11.28 -25.25 -12.36
CA PRO A 19 -11.32 -26.39 -11.43
C PRO A 19 -12.44 -26.31 -10.38
N ILE A 20 -13.05 -25.13 -10.16
CA ILE A 20 -14.11 -24.92 -9.16
C ILE A 20 -15.48 -24.96 -9.83
N CYS A 21 -15.65 -24.22 -10.94
CA CYS A 21 -16.92 -24.05 -11.63
C CYS A 21 -16.79 -24.37 -13.13
N PRO A 22 -16.58 -25.63 -13.53
CA PRO A 22 -16.26 -25.99 -14.90
C PRO A 22 -17.37 -25.64 -15.90
N HIS A 23 -18.64 -25.83 -15.53
CA HIS A 23 -19.78 -25.59 -16.43
C HIS A 23 -19.90 -24.11 -16.86
N ILE A 24 -19.78 -23.19 -15.90
CA ILE A 24 -19.84 -21.75 -16.17
C ILE A 24 -18.62 -21.33 -16.98
N CYS A 25 -17.45 -21.85 -16.61
CA CYS A 25 -16.21 -21.50 -17.27
C CYS A 25 -16.17 -22.00 -18.72
N ASP A 26 -16.67 -23.21 -19.01
CA ASP A 26 -16.79 -23.73 -20.38
C ASP A 26 -17.75 -22.88 -21.22
N TYR A 27 -18.90 -22.48 -20.67
CA TYR A 27 -19.82 -21.57 -21.35
C TYR A 27 -19.18 -20.20 -21.66
N VAL A 28 -18.51 -19.57 -20.69
CA VAL A 28 -17.80 -18.30 -20.90
C VAL A 28 -16.65 -18.45 -21.89
N TYR A 29 -15.93 -19.57 -21.85
CA TYR A 29 -14.83 -19.86 -22.77
C TYR A 29 -15.33 -20.06 -24.20
N GLN A 30 -16.46 -20.74 -24.41
CA GLN A 30 -17.11 -20.87 -25.73
C GLN A 30 -17.57 -19.52 -26.30
N LEU A 31 -17.99 -18.58 -25.45
CA LEU A 31 -18.33 -17.21 -25.87
C LEU A 31 -17.10 -16.43 -26.38
N LEU A 32 -15.92 -16.68 -25.80
CA LEU A 32 -14.67 -16.07 -26.24
C LEU A 32 -14.08 -16.78 -27.48
N TYR A 33 -14.13 -18.11 -27.47
CA TYR A 33 -13.55 -19.00 -28.47
C TYR A 33 -14.60 -20.05 -28.91
N PRO A 34 -15.34 -19.79 -29.99
CA PRO A 34 -16.35 -20.72 -30.47
C PRO A 34 -15.76 -22.11 -30.77
N ASN A 35 -16.51 -23.15 -30.43
CA ASN A 35 -16.16 -24.57 -30.67
C ASN A 35 -14.91 -25.09 -29.93
N LYS A 36 -14.46 -24.41 -28.87
CA LYS A 36 -13.39 -24.91 -28.00
C LYS A 36 -13.93 -25.15 -26.60
N SER A 37 -13.54 -26.27 -26.00
CA SER A 37 -13.81 -26.53 -24.59
C SER A 37 -12.66 -26.02 -23.72
N ILE A 38 -13.00 -25.56 -22.52
CA ILE A 38 -12.01 -25.18 -21.52
C ILE A 38 -11.13 -26.34 -21.05
N MET A 39 -11.61 -27.59 -21.19
CA MET A 39 -10.86 -28.79 -20.78
C MET A 39 -9.59 -29.01 -21.59
N GLU A 40 -9.52 -28.47 -22.81
CA GLU A 40 -8.33 -28.54 -23.67
C GLU A 40 -7.38 -27.35 -23.44
N ALA A 41 -7.80 -26.37 -22.63
CA ALA A 41 -7.04 -25.14 -22.43
C ALA A 41 -5.85 -25.36 -21.49
N LYS A 42 -4.74 -24.69 -21.79
CA LYS A 42 -3.52 -24.73 -20.97
C LYS A 42 -3.62 -23.71 -19.83
N TRP A 43 -2.89 -23.98 -18.76
CA TRP A 43 -2.77 -23.04 -17.64
C TRP A 43 -2.19 -21.69 -18.11
N PRO A 44 -2.74 -20.55 -17.65
CA PRO A 44 -2.29 -19.24 -18.09
C PRO A 44 -0.86 -18.93 -17.63
N ILE A 45 -0.08 -18.30 -18.50
CA ILE A 45 1.31 -17.91 -18.23
C ILE A 45 1.32 -16.49 -17.65
N SER A 46 1.98 -16.31 -16.50
CA SER A 46 2.16 -15.00 -15.89
C SER A 46 3.17 -14.15 -16.66
N GLY A 47 2.88 -12.85 -16.76
CA GLY A 47 3.81 -11.87 -17.34
C GLY A 47 4.81 -11.35 -16.30
N LYS A 48 5.62 -10.36 -16.71
CA LYS A 48 6.44 -9.59 -15.79
C LYS A 48 5.56 -8.82 -14.81
N ILE A 49 5.98 -8.77 -13.56
CA ILE A 49 5.26 -8.10 -12.47
C ILE A 49 6.02 -6.82 -12.12
N ASP A 50 5.37 -5.67 -12.33
CA ASP A 50 5.94 -4.37 -11.99
C ASP A 50 5.48 -3.96 -10.59
N GLN A 51 6.35 -4.15 -9.60
CA GLN A 51 6.02 -3.89 -8.19
C GLN A 51 5.73 -2.42 -7.92
N SER A 52 6.47 -1.49 -8.53
CA SER A 52 6.24 -0.04 -8.36
C SER A 52 4.84 0.39 -8.82
N LEU A 53 4.29 -0.23 -9.88
CA LEU A 53 2.94 0.04 -10.37
C LEU A 53 1.89 -0.48 -9.37
N ILE A 54 2.10 -1.68 -8.83
CA ILE A 54 1.23 -2.24 -7.79
C ILE A 54 1.23 -1.36 -6.55
N ASP A 55 2.40 -0.93 -6.10
CA ASP A 55 2.56 -0.07 -4.92
C ASP A 55 1.90 1.30 -5.11
N SER A 56 2.07 1.93 -6.28
CA SER A 56 1.41 3.20 -6.60
C SER A 56 -0.11 3.06 -6.68
N CYS A 57 -0.62 1.94 -7.22
CA CYS A 57 -2.05 1.63 -7.26
C CYS A 57 -2.61 1.43 -5.84
N ASN A 58 -1.90 0.69 -4.99
CA ASN A 58 -2.27 0.48 -3.59
C ASN A 58 -2.29 1.80 -2.81
N TYR A 59 -1.30 2.65 -3.02
CA TYR A 59 -1.26 4.00 -2.45
C TYR A 59 -2.49 4.83 -2.88
N LEU A 60 -2.84 4.82 -4.16
CA LEU A 60 -4.02 5.52 -4.68
C LEU A 60 -5.32 4.97 -4.05
N LEU A 61 -5.50 3.65 -3.99
CA LEU A 61 -6.69 3.04 -3.41
C LEU A 61 -6.82 3.38 -1.91
N ASN A 62 -5.72 3.36 -1.17
CA ASN A 62 -5.70 3.70 0.25
C ASN A 62 -5.98 5.19 0.49
N THR A 63 -5.41 6.10 -0.32
CA THR A 63 -5.70 7.54 -0.22
C THR A 63 -7.16 7.86 -0.55
N VAL A 64 -7.73 7.24 -1.59
CA VAL A 64 -9.17 7.38 -1.90
C VAL A 64 -10.05 6.91 -0.74
N ARG A 65 -9.72 5.77 -0.13
CA ARG A 65 -10.43 5.27 1.07
C ARG A 65 -10.32 6.26 2.23
N TYR A 66 -9.12 6.78 2.49
CA TYR A 66 -8.88 7.79 3.52
C TYR A 66 -9.72 9.05 3.29
N PHE A 67 -9.73 9.60 2.07
CA PHE A 67 -10.52 10.79 1.74
C PHE A 67 -12.02 10.56 1.89
N ARG A 68 -12.53 9.40 1.45
CA ARG A 68 -13.95 9.05 1.64
C ARG A 68 -14.33 8.99 3.11
N ASN A 69 -13.48 8.37 3.95
CA ASN A 69 -13.73 8.29 5.39
C ASN A 69 -13.69 9.67 6.05
N ARG A 70 -12.71 10.51 5.68
CA ARG A 70 -12.60 11.88 6.21
C ARG A 70 -13.79 12.74 5.79
N SER A 71 -14.21 12.65 4.53
CA SER A 71 -15.40 13.34 4.00
C SER A 71 -16.68 12.95 4.76
N LYS A 72 -16.87 11.65 5.05
CA LYS A 72 -17.99 11.16 5.86
C LYS A 72 -18.00 11.79 7.25
N ILE A 73 -16.86 11.79 7.96
CA ILE A 73 -16.74 12.35 9.32
C ILE A 73 -17.05 13.85 9.33
N LEU A 74 -16.54 14.60 8.35
CA LEU A 74 -16.79 16.04 8.27
C LEU A 74 -18.25 16.36 7.96
N THR A 75 -18.89 15.55 7.09
CA THR A 75 -20.30 15.73 6.72
C THR A 75 -21.22 15.43 7.91
N THR A 76 -20.93 14.38 8.69
CA THR A 76 -21.73 14.04 9.88
C THR A 76 -21.53 15.01 11.04
N GLN A 77 -20.32 15.55 11.23
CA GLN A 77 -20.04 16.51 12.30
C GLN A 77 -20.60 17.91 12.03
N GLN A 78 -20.61 18.34 10.76
CA GLN A 78 -20.91 19.73 10.41
C GLN A 78 -22.19 19.90 9.58
N ASN A 79 -22.89 18.82 9.21
CA ASN A 79 -24.11 18.82 8.38
C ASN A 79 -23.99 19.68 7.11
N LYS A 80 -22.77 19.80 6.56
CA LYS A 80 -22.46 20.60 5.38
C LYS A 80 -21.80 19.73 4.32
N LYS A 81 -22.20 19.93 3.07
CA LYS A 81 -21.53 19.35 1.90
C LYS A 81 -20.41 20.28 1.45
N TYR A 82 -19.30 19.68 1.02
CA TYR A 82 -18.13 20.39 0.51
C TYR A 82 -17.98 20.05 -0.97
N ASP A 83 -17.86 21.07 -1.81
CA ASP A 83 -17.76 20.92 -3.27
C ASP A 83 -16.31 20.94 -3.77
N GLU A 84 -15.40 21.53 -2.97
CA GLU A 84 -13.98 21.68 -3.32
C GLU A 84 -13.07 21.01 -2.28
N ALA A 85 -11.96 20.45 -2.75
CA ALA A 85 -10.94 19.84 -1.91
C ALA A 85 -9.54 20.18 -2.44
N ILE A 86 -8.64 20.57 -1.52
CA ILE A 86 -7.24 20.83 -1.81
C ILE A 86 -6.40 19.74 -1.15
N ILE A 87 -5.61 19.04 -1.96
CA ILE A 87 -4.72 17.96 -1.50
C ILE A 87 -3.28 18.47 -1.53
N TYR A 88 -2.59 18.33 -0.40
CA TYR A 88 -1.17 18.64 -0.28
C TYR A 88 -0.37 17.35 -0.22
N VAL A 89 0.67 17.27 -1.05
CA VAL A 89 1.62 16.14 -1.08
C VAL A 89 3.01 16.69 -0.80
N ALA A 90 3.67 16.17 0.22
CA ALA A 90 5.06 16.51 0.52
C ALA A 90 5.99 15.71 -0.40
N ARG A 91 7.00 16.39 -0.97
CA ARG A 91 8.06 15.73 -1.75
C ARG A 91 9.07 15.03 -0.85
N ASP A 92 9.48 15.73 0.20
CA ASP A 92 10.47 15.28 1.14
C ASP A 92 9.91 15.27 2.56
N TYR A 93 10.38 14.32 3.35
CA TYR A 93 10.09 14.28 4.77
C TYR A 93 10.71 15.52 5.47
N PRO A 94 10.03 16.12 6.46
CA PRO A 94 10.64 17.11 7.34
C PRO A 94 11.92 16.55 8.00
N GLN A 95 12.89 17.43 8.27
CA GLN A 95 14.22 17.05 8.79
C GLN A 95 14.17 16.13 10.02
N TRP A 96 13.27 16.39 10.97
CA TRP A 96 13.12 15.56 12.17
C TRP A 96 12.60 14.14 11.87
N GLN A 97 11.79 13.95 10.83
CA GLN A 97 11.30 12.64 10.40
C GLN A 97 12.40 11.86 9.67
N ILE A 98 13.18 12.53 8.82
CA ILE A 98 14.35 11.95 8.15
C ILE A 98 15.33 11.41 9.19
N PHE A 99 15.61 12.20 10.23
CA PHE A 99 16.49 11.78 11.32
C PHE A 99 15.99 10.50 11.99
N ILE A 100 14.71 10.47 12.39
CA ILE A 100 14.10 9.30 13.04
C ILE A 100 14.17 8.07 12.13
N ILE A 101 13.81 8.21 10.86
CA ILE A 101 13.87 7.13 9.87
C ILE A 101 15.28 6.56 9.77
N ASN A 102 16.30 7.43 9.70
CA ASN A 102 17.70 7.00 9.62
C ASN A 102 18.14 6.25 10.88
N GLN A 103 17.76 6.74 12.06
CA GLN A 103 18.07 6.06 13.32
C GLN A 103 17.37 4.70 13.42
N LEU A 104 16.09 4.62 13.04
CA LEU A 104 15.35 3.35 13.01
C LEU A 104 15.97 2.35 12.04
N LYS A 105 16.47 2.80 10.88
CA LYS A 105 17.20 1.97 9.92
C LYS A 105 18.48 1.39 10.51
N ILE A 106 19.27 2.19 11.23
CA ILE A 106 20.50 1.74 11.89
C ILE A 106 20.15 0.67 12.94
N ILE A 107 19.21 0.97 13.83
CA ILE A 107 18.77 0.06 14.90
C ILE A 107 18.26 -1.27 14.33
N PHE A 108 17.49 -1.22 13.24
CA PHE A 108 16.96 -2.42 12.62
C PHE A 108 18.04 -3.26 11.93
N LYS A 109 19.05 -2.63 11.31
CA LYS A 109 20.18 -3.36 10.72
C LYS A 109 21.01 -4.10 11.77
N GLU A 110 21.13 -3.53 12.97
CA GLU A 110 21.90 -4.12 14.07
C GLU A 110 21.16 -5.26 14.79
N ASN A 111 19.86 -5.08 15.05
CA ASN A 111 19.11 -5.97 15.94
C ASN A 111 18.04 -6.83 15.25
N LEU A 112 17.84 -6.68 13.93
CA LEU A 112 16.78 -7.32 13.11
C LEU A 112 15.36 -7.16 13.68
N SER A 113 15.19 -6.30 14.68
CA SER A 113 13.99 -6.12 15.48
C SER A 113 13.99 -4.72 16.07
N PHE A 114 12.79 -4.18 16.30
CA PHE A 114 12.66 -2.88 16.95
C PHE A 114 12.72 -3.05 18.47
N PRO A 115 13.56 -2.28 19.18
CA PRO A 115 13.62 -2.30 20.63
C PRO A 115 12.35 -1.69 21.23
N ASP A 116 12.17 -1.93 22.52
CA ASP A 116 10.96 -1.56 23.24
C ASP A 116 10.70 -0.04 23.19
N ASN A 117 9.44 0.36 23.13
CA ASN A 117 9.04 1.75 22.89
C ASN A 117 9.55 2.71 23.99
N LYS A 118 9.83 2.18 25.19
CA LYS A 118 10.43 2.93 26.30
C LYS A 118 11.88 3.33 26.02
N ILE A 119 12.67 2.44 25.43
CA ILE A 119 14.08 2.69 25.10
C ILE A 119 14.17 3.72 23.98
N LEU A 120 13.32 3.58 22.95
CA LEU A 120 13.23 4.55 21.85
C LEU A 120 12.77 5.93 22.35
N SER A 121 11.82 5.98 23.29
CA SER A 121 11.36 7.24 23.88
C SER A 121 12.47 7.99 24.58
N SER A 122 13.31 7.31 25.35
CA SER A 122 14.48 7.92 25.99
C SER A 122 15.52 8.34 24.96
N TYR A 123 15.82 7.47 23.98
CA TYR A 123 16.82 7.74 22.94
C TYR A 123 16.53 9.00 22.10
N PHE A 124 15.26 9.23 21.77
CA PHE A 124 14.86 10.39 20.95
C PHE A 124 14.57 11.67 21.76
N LYS A 125 14.39 11.60 23.09
CA LYS A 125 14.19 12.79 23.93
C LYS A 125 15.45 13.63 24.10
N ASP A 126 16.61 12.99 24.07
CA ASP A 126 17.88 13.63 24.41
C ASP A 126 18.60 14.25 23.18
N ARG A 127 17.99 14.17 21.98
CA ARG A 127 18.59 14.64 20.72
C ARG A 127 18.19 16.08 20.40
N GLN A 128 19.19 16.92 20.16
CA GLN A 128 19.02 18.34 19.82
C GLN A 128 18.41 18.57 18.43
N GLU A 129 18.44 17.57 17.53
CA GLU A 129 17.88 17.70 16.17
C GLU A 129 16.33 17.66 16.14
N ILE A 130 15.70 17.35 17.28
CA ILE A 130 14.24 17.30 17.42
C ILE A 130 13.78 18.54 18.18
N ASP A 131 13.19 19.49 17.45
CA ASP A 131 12.61 20.69 18.08
C ASP A 131 11.51 20.28 19.09
N ILE A 132 11.49 20.97 20.24
CA ILE A 132 10.64 20.72 21.41
C ILE A 132 9.16 20.64 20.99
N LYS A 133 8.78 21.38 19.94
CA LYS A 133 7.43 21.40 19.35
C LYS A 133 6.98 20.03 18.80
N TYR A 134 7.90 19.19 18.34
CA TYR A 134 7.58 17.91 17.69
C TYR A 134 7.72 16.70 18.62
N THR A 135 8.26 16.86 19.83
CA THR A 135 8.46 15.78 20.80
C THR A 135 7.21 14.93 21.06
N LYS A 136 6.02 15.55 21.11
CA LYS A 136 4.73 14.83 21.26
C LYS A 136 4.34 13.99 20.03
N LYS A 137 4.88 14.31 18.84
CA LYS A 137 4.61 13.62 17.57
C LYS A 137 5.64 12.54 17.23
N VAL A 138 6.81 12.56 17.87
CA VAL A 138 7.90 11.60 17.65
C VAL A 138 7.44 10.16 17.93
N MET A 139 6.89 9.89 19.11
CA MET A 139 6.50 8.52 19.48
C MET A 139 5.38 7.95 18.60
N PRO A 140 4.28 8.70 18.30
CA PRO A 140 3.29 8.26 17.32
C PRO A 140 3.88 7.93 15.95
N PHE A 141 4.86 8.72 15.50
CA PHE A 141 5.54 8.49 14.23
C PHE A 141 6.41 7.23 14.27
N VAL A 142 7.17 7.00 15.34
CA VAL A 142 7.96 5.78 15.53
C VAL A 142 7.06 4.55 15.54
N THR A 143 5.93 4.58 16.26
CA THR A 143 4.97 3.47 16.27
C THR A 143 4.35 3.21 14.90
N TYR A 144 4.09 4.27 14.15
CA TYR A 144 3.60 4.16 12.77
C TYR A 144 4.64 3.49 11.86
N CYS A 145 5.91 3.91 11.93
CA CYS A 145 7.00 3.26 11.19
C CYS A 145 7.15 1.78 11.55
N GLN A 146 7.05 1.42 12.83
CA GLN A 146 7.09 0.02 13.27
C GLN A 146 5.91 -0.80 12.71
N GLN A 147 4.70 -0.23 12.66
CA GLN A 147 3.53 -0.89 12.08
C GLN A 147 3.73 -1.14 10.58
N LEU A 148 4.20 -0.13 9.84
CA LEU A 148 4.48 -0.27 8.41
C LEU A 148 5.48 -1.40 8.13
N VAL A 149 6.55 -1.50 8.92
CA VAL A 149 7.56 -2.56 8.72
C VAL A 149 7.02 -3.94 9.09
N LYS A 150 6.12 -4.04 10.08
CA LYS A 150 5.43 -5.30 10.41
C LYS A 150 4.48 -5.74 9.30
N GLU A 151 3.69 -4.81 8.75
CA GLU A 151 2.75 -5.07 7.64
C GLU A 151 3.48 -5.51 6.37
N ALA A 152 4.75 -5.11 6.23
CA ALA A 152 5.59 -5.41 5.09
C ALA A 152 6.50 -6.63 5.25
N ASN A 153 6.21 -7.54 6.18
CA ASN A 153 7.03 -8.73 6.44
C ASN A 153 8.51 -8.39 6.69
N ASN A 154 8.78 -7.38 7.52
CA ASN A 154 10.14 -6.92 7.88
C ASN A 154 10.96 -6.29 6.74
N ASN A 155 10.30 -5.85 5.66
CA ASN A 155 11.00 -5.12 4.60
C ASN A 155 11.22 -3.65 4.99
N ILE A 156 12.47 -3.30 5.31
CA ILE A 156 12.89 -1.97 5.80
C ILE A 156 12.76 -0.90 4.71
N ASN A 157 12.76 -1.29 3.43
CA ASN A 157 12.79 -0.35 2.30
C ASN A 157 11.52 0.52 2.19
N ILE A 158 10.46 0.21 2.94
CA ILE A 158 9.27 1.06 3.03
C ILE A 158 9.51 2.30 3.91
N SER A 159 10.59 2.28 4.71
CA SER A 159 11.11 3.47 5.38
C SER A 159 12.12 4.24 4.52
N ASP A 160 12.16 4.01 3.21
CA ASP A 160 13.00 4.82 2.32
C ASP A 160 12.54 6.28 2.30
N GLN A 161 13.53 7.17 2.20
CA GLN A 161 13.32 8.61 2.27
C GLN A 161 12.48 9.12 1.09
N HIS A 162 12.41 8.33 0.02
CA HIS A 162 11.64 8.60 -1.18
C HIS A 162 10.83 7.37 -1.58
N LEU A 163 9.66 7.62 -2.16
CA LEU A 163 8.82 6.59 -2.75
C LEU A 163 9.49 5.98 -3.98
N THR A 164 9.19 4.71 -4.25
CA THR A 164 9.69 3.96 -5.40
C THR A 164 8.97 4.32 -6.72
N PHE A 165 7.93 5.15 -6.64
CA PHE A 165 7.07 5.60 -7.73
C PHE A 165 6.85 7.12 -7.69
#